data_AF-A0A672R9G3-F1
#
_entry.id   AF-A0A672R9G3-F1
#
_cell.length_a   1.000
_cell.length_b   1.000
_cell.length_c   1.000
_cell.angle_alpha   90.00
_cell.angle_beta   90.00
_cell.angle_gamma   90.00
#
_symmetry.space_group_name_H-M   'P 1'
#
loop_
_entity.id
_entity.type
_entity.pdbx_description
1 polymer ?
#
loop_
_entity_poly.entity_id
_entity_poly.type
_entity_poly.pdbx_seq_one_letter_code
_entity_poly.pdbx_strand_id
1 'polypeptide(L)'
;TVFVNRSLAMEKIKCFGFDMDYTLAVYKSPEYESLGFDLTVERLVSIGYPQELLNFVYDPAFPTRGLVFDTMYGNLLKVDAYGNILVCAHGFSFLRGPEIRELYPNKFIQRGDTERFYILNTLFNLPETYLFACLVDFFTSCSRYRSCETGFKDGDLFMSFKSMFQDVRDAVDWVHFKVKAIFKLDFILLLGAKGKDILYIGDHIFGDILKSKKRQGWRTFLVIPELAQELHVWTDKSTLFEELQSLDVFLAELYKHLDSSSNERPDISSLQRRIKKVTHDMDMCYGMMGSLFRSGSRQTLFASQVMRYADLYAASFINLLYYPFSYMFRAAHVQVNSTNTLSNTGGQTWPFQATFLQRLAPTLINLLIRLGYF
;
A
#
# COMPACT_ATOMS: atom_id res chain seq x y z
N THR A 1 -12.47 -1.30 -14.93
CA THR A 1 -13.69 -0.88 -14.19
C THR A 1 -13.37 0.26 -13.23
N VAL A 2 -14.34 1.10 -12.87
CA VAL A 2 -14.20 2.12 -11.81
C VAL A 2 -14.86 1.61 -10.54
N PHE A 3 -14.11 1.58 -9.43
CA PHE A 3 -14.59 1.17 -8.12
C PHE A 3 -15.05 2.37 -7.29
N VAL A 4 -15.99 2.14 -6.37
CA VAL A 4 -16.74 3.20 -5.68
C VAL A 4 -16.69 2.99 -4.17
N ASN A 5 -16.11 3.93 -3.44
CA ASN A 5 -16.17 3.99 -1.98
C ASN A 5 -17.30 4.90 -1.49
N ARG A 6 -17.59 5.99 -2.22
CA ARG A 6 -18.67 6.94 -1.90
C ARG A 6 -19.42 7.31 -3.17
N SER A 7 -20.75 7.32 -3.06
CA SER A 7 -21.62 7.63 -4.18
C SER A 7 -21.30 8.98 -4.83
N LEU A 8 -21.26 9.01 -6.16
CA LEU A 8 -20.88 10.18 -6.95
C LEU A 8 -21.79 10.27 -8.18
N ALA A 9 -22.58 11.34 -8.25
CA ALA A 9 -23.34 11.70 -9.45
C ALA A 9 -22.41 12.47 -10.40
N MET A 10 -22.05 11.88 -11.53
CA MET A 10 -21.14 12.50 -12.50
C MET A 10 -21.73 13.78 -13.10
N GLU A 11 -23.05 13.85 -13.25
CA GLU A 11 -23.78 15.03 -13.74
C GLU A 11 -23.54 16.29 -12.89
N LYS A 12 -23.17 16.14 -11.62
CA LYS A 12 -22.87 17.26 -10.72
C LYS A 12 -21.43 17.77 -10.82
N ILE A 13 -20.57 17.05 -11.53
CA ILE A 13 -19.16 17.44 -11.73
C ILE A 13 -19.09 18.43 -12.88
N LYS A 14 -18.45 19.58 -12.64
CA LYS A 14 -18.26 20.65 -13.63
C LYS A 14 -16.81 20.77 -14.09
N CYS A 15 -15.86 20.34 -13.26
CA CYS A 15 -14.44 20.42 -13.56
C CYS A 15 -13.75 19.09 -13.28
N PHE A 16 -12.89 18.66 -14.20
CA PHE A 16 -11.99 17.52 -14.04
C PHE A 16 -10.56 18.05 -13.92
N GLY A 17 -9.93 17.81 -12.78
CA GLY A 17 -8.53 18.14 -12.57
C GLY A 17 -7.68 16.88 -12.61
N PHE A 18 -6.51 16.96 -13.23
CA PHE A 18 -5.59 15.84 -13.38
C PHE A 18 -4.24 16.18 -12.78
N ASP A 19 -3.65 15.24 -12.06
CA ASP A 19 -2.20 15.19 -11.85
C ASP A 19 -1.51 14.59 -13.09
N MET A 20 -0.20 14.80 -13.23
CA MET A 20 0.54 14.39 -14.43
C MET A 20 1.21 13.03 -14.22
N ASP A 21 2.19 12.98 -13.34
CA ASP A 21 3.05 11.82 -13.14
C ASP A 21 2.27 10.66 -12.52
N TYR A 22 2.44 9.43 -13.04
CA TYR A 22 1.70 8.23 -12.62
C TYR A 22 0.16 8.32 -12.70
N THR A 23 -0.38 9.44 -13.18
CA THR A 23 -1.80 9.66 -13.43
C THR A 23 -2.08 9.71 -14.93
N LEU A 24 -1.60 10.74 -15.63
CA LEU A 24 -1.63 10.83 -17.09
C LEU A 24 -0.44 10.12 -17.72
N ALA A 25 0.75 10.38 -17.18
CA ALA A 25 2.02 9.80 -17.62
C ALA A 25 2.40 8.62 -16.69
N VAL A 26 1.86 7.45 -16.99
CA VAL A 26 2.23 6.22 -16.27
C VAL A 26 3.55 5.70 -16.84
N TYR A 27 4.62 5.80 -16.05
CA TYR A 27 5.92 5.26 -16.42
C TYR A 27 5.89 3.73 -16.47
N LYS A 28 6.69 3.15 -17.37
CA LYS A 28 6.77 1.70 -17.53
C LYS A 28 7.55 1.06 -16.38
N SER A 29 7.01 -0.03 -15.86
CA SER A 29 7.59 -0.83 -14.80
C SER A 29 8.08 -2.17 -15.38
N PRO A 30 9.28 -2.65 -15.02
CA PRO A 30 10.17 -2.11 -13.99
C PRO A 30 11.21 -1.09 -14.51
N GLU A 31 11.20 -0.72 -15.80
CA GLU A 31 12.32 0.01 -16.41
C GLU A 31 12.54 1.41 -15.80
N TYR A 32 11.48 2.13 -15.45
CA TYR A 32 11.61 3.46 -14.85
C TYR A 32 12.13 3.37 -13.41
N GLU A 33 11.65 2.39 -12.65
CA GLU A 33 12.13 2.13 -11.29
C GLU A 33 13.61 1.73 -11.29
N SER A 34 14.02 0.83 -12.19
CA SER A 34 15.42 0.44 -12.36
C SER A 34 16.30 1.63 -12.70
N LEU A 35 15.88 2.50 -13.63
CA LEU A 35 16.63 3.72 -13.96
C LEU A 35 16.77 4.65 -12.75
N GLY A 36 15.68 4.88 -12.00
CA GLY A 36 15.71 5.69 -10.79
C GLY A 36 16.61 5.09 -9.71
N PHE A 37 16.63 3.76 -9.59
CA PHE A 37 17.48 3.03 -8.67
C PHE A 37 18.96 3.20 -9.02
N ASP A 38 19.35 2.92 -10.27
CA ASP A 38 20.74 2.97 -10.73
C ASP A 38 21.32 4.39 -10.57
N LEU A 39 20.58 5.42 -10.97
CA LEU A 39 20.99 6.82 -10.81
C LEU A 39 21.15 7.23 -9.34
N THR A 40 20.28 6.71 -8.46
CA THR A 40 20.36 6.98 -7.02
C THR A 40 21.59 6.30 -6.41
N VAL A 41 21.87 5.05 -6.80
CA VAL A 41 23.05 4.30 -6.38
C VAL A 41 24.33 5.01 -6.84
N GLU A 42 24.44 5.40 -8.12
CA GLU A 42 25.56 6.18 -8.65
C GLU A 42 25.75 7.48 -7.86
N ARG A 43 24.64 8.16 -7.52
CA ARG A 43 24.68 9.39 -6.73
C ARG A 43 25.23 9.15 -5.32
N LEU A 44 24.79 8.10 -4.62
CA LEU A 44 25.30 7.74 -3.29
C LEU A 44 26.80 7.44 -3.33
N VAL A 45 27.24 6.66 -4.31
CA VAL A 45 28.66 6.34 -4.50
C VAL A 45 29.48 7.60 -4.78
N SER A 46 28.94 8.55 -5.57
CA SER A 46 29.60 9.83 -5.86
C SER A 46 29.82 10.71 -4.63
N ILE A 47 29.02 10.55 -3.57
CA ILE A 47 29.13 11.30 -2.31
C ILE A 47 29.91 10.55 -1.22
N GLY A 48 30.42 9.36 -1.52
CA GLY A 48 31.35 8.62 -0.65
C GLY A 48 30.83 7.28 -0.11
N TYR A 49 29.66 6.80 -0.56
CA TYR A 49 29.26 5.42 -0.24
C TYR A 49 30.18 4.39 -0.92
N PRO A 50 30.26 3.16 -0.39
CA PRO A 50 31.14 2.11 -0.91
C PRO A 50 30.86 1.76 -2.38
N GLN A 51 31.92 1.44 -3.14
CA GLN A 51 31.81 1.14 -4.58
C GLN A 51 31.02 -0.14 -4.86
N GLU A 52 30.95 -1.04 -3.88
CA GLU A 52 30.21 -2.30 -3.94
C GLU A 52 28.72 -2.09 -4.21
N LEU A 53 28.15 -0.92 -3.87
CA LEU A 53 26.76 -0.57 -4.14
C LEU A 53 26.45 -0.56 -5.65
N LEU A 54 27.43 -0.29 -6.52
CA LEU A 54 27.26 -0.31 -7.97
C LEU A 54 26.89 -1.71 -8.51
N ASN A 55 27.06 -2.76 -7.72
CA ASN A 55 26.65 -4.12 -8.08
C ASN A 55 25.19 -4.43 -7.75
N PHE A 56 24.47 -3.52 -7.08
CA PHE A 56 23.06 -3.72 -6.81
C PHE A 56 22.27 -3.67 -8.12
N VAL A 57 21.24 -4.53 -8.21
CA VAL A 57 20.31 -4.57 -9.32
C VAL A 57 18.91 -4.49 -8.75
N TYR A 58 18.10 -3.56 -9.27
CA TYR A 58 16.72 -3.38 -8.80
C TYR A 58 15.89 -4.67 -8.99
N ASP A 59 15.25 -5.13 -7.91
CA ASP A 59 14.32 -6.26 -7.93
C ASP A 59 12.87 -5.79 -7.66
N PRO A 60 12.00 -5.77 -8.68
CA PRO A 60 10.61 -5.34 -8.52
C PRO A 60 9.77 -6.31 -7.67
N ALA A 61 10.24 -7.54 -7.39
CA ALA A 61 9.50 -8.50 -6.59
C ALA A 61 9.55 -8.20 -5.08
N PHE A 62 10.49 -7.35 -4.63
CA PHE A 62 10.64 -7.00 -3.23
C PHE A 62 9.69 -5.88 -2.77
N PRO A 63 9.75 -4.66 -3.31
CA PRO A 63 9.05 -3.52 -2.72
C PRO A 63 7.55 -3.57 -3.01
N THR A 64 6.77 -3.16 -2.01
CA THR A 64 5.35 -2.82 -2.18
C THR A 64 5.18 -1.37 -1.75
N ARG A 65 4.34 -0.61 -2.45
CA ARG A 65 4.07 0.79 -2.08
C ARG A 65 3.34 0.89 -0.73
N GLY A 66 3.55 1.99 -0.03
CA GLY A 66 2.89 2.30 1.24
C GLY A 66 3.56 1.68 2.48
N LEU A 67 4.77 1.12 2.33
CA LEU A 67 5.59 0.71 3.46
C LEU A 67 6.05 1.93 4.27
N VAL A 68 6.43 1.65 5.52
CA VAL A 68 6.95 2.65 6.46
C VAL A 68 8.39 2.31 6.80
N PHE A 69 9.31 3.23 6.55
CA PHE A 69 10.69 3.09 6.99
C PHE A 69 10.84 3.63 8.42
N ASP A 70 11.37 2.82 9.34
CA ASP A 70 11.72 3.22 10.69
C ASP A 70 13.17 3.70 10.73
N THR A 71 13.37 5.02 10.78
CA THR A 71 14.71 5.62 10.80
C THR A 71 15.50 5.36 12.08
N MET A 72 14.85 4.85 13.14
CA MET A 72 15.54 4.48 14.37
C MET A 72 16.20 3.09 14.27
N TYR A 73 15.52 2.12 13.67
CA TYR A 73 15.94 0.72 13.66
C TYR A 73 16.24 0.14 12.27
N GLY A 74 16.08 0.92 11.20
CA GLY A 74 16.41 0.49 9.84
C GLY A 74 15.45 -0.57 9.28
N ASN A 75 14.21 -0.62 9.79
CA ASN A 75 13.23 -1.62 9.38
C ASN A 75 12.23 -1.07 8.36
N LEU A 76 11.88 -1.89 7.38
CA LEU A 76 10.71 -1.68 6.54
C LEU A 76 9.49 -2.35 7.18
N LEU A 77 8.46 -1.56 7.42
CA LEU A 77 7.26 -1.98 8.13
C LEU A 77 6.05 -1.88 7.20
N LYS A 78 5.31 -2.98 7.08
CA LYS A 78 3.95 -2.97 6.55
C LYS A 78 3.00 -2.86 7.73
N VAL A 79 2.15 -1.84 7.76
CA VAL A 79 1.27 -1.56 8.90
C VAL A 79 -0.19 -1.44 8.50
N ASP A 80 -1.09 -1.68 9.46
CA ASP A 80 -2.51 -1.42 9.30
C ASP A 80 -2.90 0.06 9.57
N ALA A 81 -4.20 0.35 9.46
CA ALA A 81 -4.76 1.67 9.66
C ALA A 81 -4.56 2.26 11.07
N TYR A 82 -4.21 1.44 12.06
CA TYR A 82 -3.99 1.85 13.44
C TYR A 82 -2.50 2.04 13.71
N GLY A 83 -1.63 1.34 13.00
CA GLY A 83 -0.18 1.33 13.20
C GLY A 83 0.33 -0.01 13.73
N ASN A 84 -0.52 -1.04 13.76
CA ASN A 84 -0.06 -2.37 14.11
C ASN A 84 0.77 -2.95 12.96
N ILE A 85 1.86 -3.62 13.31
CA ILE A 85 2.79 -4.20 12.35
C ILE A 85 2.18 -5.49 11.78
N LEU A 86 2.17 -5.57 10.45
CA LEU A 86 1.77 -6.74 9.66
C LEU A 86 3.01 -7.52 9.20
N VAL A 87 3.99 -6.81 8.65
CA VAL A 87 5.28 -7.34 8.17
C VAL A 87 6.38 -6.41 8.65
N CYS A 88 7.53 -6.98 9.02
CA CYS A 88 8.73 -6.26 9.40
C CYS A 88 9.93 -6.92 8.70
N ALA A 89 10.70 -6.16 7.93
CA ALA A 89 11.94 -6.62 7.34
C ALA A 89 13.11 -5.73 7.76
N HIS A 90 14.21 -6.36 8.14
CA HIS A 90 15.51 -5.73 8.38
C HIS A 90 16.46 -6.15 7.27
N GLY A 91 16.73 -5.26 6.32
CA GLY A 91 17.31 -5.66 5.03
C GLY A 91 16.38 -6.63 4.31
N PHE A 92 16.90 -7.79 3.91
CA PHE A 92 16.10 -8.88 3.34
C PHE A 92 15.64 -9.93 4.37
N SER A 93 15.96 -9.73 5.66
CA SER A 93 15.54 -10.63 6.74
C SER A 93 14.16 -10.26 7.27
N PHE A 94 13.18 -11.15 7.09
CA PHE A 94 11.82 -10.98 7.60
C PHE A 94 11.72 -11.41 9.08
N LEU A 95 11.54 -10.42 9.96
CA LEU A 95 11.48 -10.64 11.40
C LEU A 95 10.15 -11.29 11.82
N ARG A 96 10.22 -12.26 12.73
CA ARG A 96 9.03 -12.96 13.26
C ARG A 96 8.49 -12.27 14.49
N GLY A 97 7.32 -12.73 14.94
CA GLY A 97 6.58 -12.15 16.04
C GLY A 97 7.37 -11.89 17.34
N PRO A 98 8.22 -12.81 17.82
CA PRO A 98 9.07 -12.58 18.99
C PRO A 98 10.14 -11.50 18.75
N GLU A 99 10.88 -11.59 17.64
CA GLU A 99 11.93 -10.62 17.28
C GLU A 99 11.37 -9.21 17.11
N ILE A 100 10.18 -9.09 16.47
CA ILE A 100 9.47 -7.81 16.37
C ILE A 100 9.15 -7.24 17.76
N ARG A 101 8.87 -8.06 18.78
CA ARG A 101 8.53 -7.55 20.13
C ARG A 101 9.74 -7.00 20.88
N GLU A 102 10.96 -7.38 20.50
CA GLU A 102 12.17 -6.81 21.10
C GLU A 102 12.31 -5.33 20.73
N LEU A 103 12.01 -4.99 19.47
CA LEU A 103 12.07 -3.62 18.94
C LEU A 103 10.73 -2.85 19.10
N TYR A 104 9.61 -3.58 19.02
CA TYR A 104 8.25 -3.05 19.06
C TYR A 104 7.41 -3.87 20.07
N PRO A 105 7.51 -3.61 21.39
CA PRO A 105 6.88 -4.45 22.42
C PRO A 105 5.38 -4.71 22.22
N ASN A 106 4.66 -3.68 21.76
CA ASN A 106 3.22 -3.74 21.48
C ASN A 106 2.90 -4.10 20.00
N LYS A 107 3.91 -4.43 19.19
CA LYS A 107 3.81 -4.63 17.73
C LYS A 107 3.09 -3.46 17.03
N PHE A 108 3.42 -2.25 17.46
CA PHE A 108 2.71 -1.04 17.11
C PHE A 108 3.69 0.12 16.93
N ILE A 109 3.40 1.00 15.96
CA ILE A 109 4.11 2.26 15.74
C ILE A 109 3.16 3.45 15.82
N GLN A 110 3.67 4.56 16.37
CA GLN A 110 2.96 5.84 16.38
C GLN A 110 3.19 6.57 15.06
N ARG A 111 2.35 6.28 14.06
CA ARG A 111 2.47 6.87 12.70
C ARG A 111 2.39 8.41 12.64
N GLY A 112 1.97 9.05 13.73
CA GLY A 112 1.98 10.51 13.85
C GLY A 112 3.38 11.08 14.10
N ASP A 113 4.32 10.25 14.54
CA ASP A 113 5.74 10.60 14.68
C ASP A 113 6.42 10.56 13.30
N THR A 114 6.28 11.67 12.57
CA THR A 114 6.85 11.83 11.23
C THR A 114 8.36 12.11 11.24
N GLU A 115 8.97 12.34 12.42
CA GLU A 115 10.42 12.48 12.53
C GLU A 115 11.13 11.13 12.53
N ARG A 116 10.44 10.09 13.02
CA ARG A 116 10.94 8.72 13.04
C ARG A 116 10.46 7.89 11.85
N PHE A 117 9.17 7.96 11.53
CA PHE A 117 8.55 7.06 10.57
C PHE A 117 8.25 7.77 9.25
N TYR A 118 8.84 7.28 8.17
CA TYR A 118 8.60 7.81 6.82
C TYR A 118 7.73 6.85 6.01
N ILE A 119 6.63 7.35 5.44
CA ILE A 119 5.69 6.54 4.66
C ILE A 119 5.94 6.71 3.16
N LEU A 120 6.32 5.61 2.50
CA LEU A 120 6.71 5.51 1.09
C LEU A 120 5.47 5.37 0.18
N ASN A 121 4.73 6.46 -0.01
CA ASN A 121 3.34 6.45 -0.54
C ASN A 121 3.18 6.51 -2.07
N THR A 122 4.21 6.87 -2.81
CA THR A 122 4.17 7.09 -4.27
C THR A 122 4.97 6.03 -5.01
N LEU A 123 4.69 5.84 -6.30
CA LEU A 123 5.46 4.91 -7.12
C LEU A 123 6.92 5.37 -7.30
N PHE A 124 7.18 6.67 -7.21
CA PHE A 124 8.55 7.22 -7.12
C PHE A 124 9.34 6.69 -5.91
N ASN A 125 8.67 6.20 -4.87
CA ASN A 125 9.34 5.67 -3.69
C ASN A 125 9.75 4.20 -3.85
N LEU A 126 9.35 3.48 -4.90
CA LEU A 126 9.69 2.06 -5.06
C LEU A 126 11.22 1.81 -5.14
N PRO A 127 12.01 2.59 -5.92
CA PRO A 127 13.46 2.41 -5.98
C PRO A 127 14.13 2.57 -4.61
N GLU A 128 13.82 3.63 -3.87
CA GLU A 128 14.39 3.86 -2.54
C GLU A 128 13.90 2.85 -1.51
N THR A 129 12.68 2.33 -1.63
CA THR A 129 12.16 1.26 -0.77
C THR A 129 13.05 0.03 -0.87
N TYR A 130 13.39 -0.38 -2.10
CA TYR A 130 14.31 -1.50 -2.32
C TYR A 130 15.73 -1.15 -1.87
N LEU A 131 16.22 0.05 -2.19
CA LEU A 131 17.56 0.50 -1.83
C LEU A 131 17.79 0.51 -0.31
N PHE A 132 16.80 0.90 0.50
CA PHE A 132 16.91 0.79 1.95
C PHE A 132 17.16 -0.64 2.41
N ALA A 133 16.45 -1.62 1.84
CA ALA A 133 16.68 -3.02 2.15
C ALA A 133 18.08 -3.47 1.71
N CYS A 134 18.52 -3.10 0.49
CA CYS A 134 19.87 -3.40 0.00
C CYS A 134 20.96 -2.84 0.92
N LEU A 135 20.84 -1.58 1.34
CA LEU A 135 21.84 -0.93 2.19
C LEU A 135 21.90 -1.59 3.57
N VAL A 136 20.74 -1.80 4.22
CA VAL A 136 20.69 -2.48 5.53
C VAL A 136 21.28 -3.89 5.42
N ASP A 137 20.94 -4.63 4.37
CA ASP A 137 21.46 -5.99 4.14
C ASP A 137 22.98 -6.00 3.89
N PHE A 138 23.46 -5.10 3.04
CA PHE A 138 24.88 -4.96 2.71
C PHE A 138 25.72 -4.60 3.94
N PHE A 139 25.34 -3.57 4.69
CA PHE A 139 26.10 -3.14 5.87
C PHE A 139 26.00 -4.16 7.02
N THR A 140 24.91 -4.94 7.09
CA THR A 140 24.79 -6.05 8.06
C THR A 140 25.70 -7.22 7.69
N SER A 141 25.84 -7.53 6.41
CA SER A 141 26.60 -8.69 5.93
C SER A 141 28.09 -8.40 5.72
N CYS A 142 28.47 -7.13 5.60
CA CYS A 142 29.85 -6.73 5.35
C CYS A 142 30.67 -6.71 6.66
N SER A 143 31.72 -7.55 6.72
CA SER A 143 32.57 -7.73 7.90
C SER A 143 33.34 -6.47 8.35
N ARG A 144 33.46 -5.47 7.48
CA ARG A 144 34.05 -4.16 7.79
C ARG A 144 33.21 -3.38 8.81
N TYR A 145 31.89 -3.52 8.76
CA TYR A 145 30.98 -2.75 9.57
C TYR A 145 30.52 -3.56 10.78
N ARG A 146 30.43 -2.91 11.93
CA ARG A 146 29.80 -3.49 13.11
C ARG A 146 28.37 -2.99 13.23
N SER A 147 27.41 -3.91 13.16
CA SER A 147 26.00 -3.58 13.40
C SER A 147 25.77 -3.13 14.84
N CYS A 148 25.00 -2.05 14.98
CA CYS A 148 24.48 -1.52 16.23
C CYS A 148 22.95 -1.41 16.11
N GLU A 149 22.26 -1.22 17.24
CA GLU A 149 20.78 -1.15 17.25
C GLU A 149 20.23 -0.05 16.33
N THR A 150 20.95 1.08 16.21
CA THR A 150 20.50 2.27 15.48
C THR A 150 21.33 2.62 14.25
N GLY A 151 22.19 1.71 13.80
CA GLY A 151 23.01 1.90 12.59
C GLY A 151 24.26 1.02 12.56
N PHE A 152 25.28 1.51 11.87
CA PHE A 152 26.53 0.78 11.64
C PHE A 152 27.74 1.60 12.05
N LYS A 153 28.78 0.92 12.56
CA LYS A 153 30.05 1.54 12.94
C LYS A 153 31.21 1.01 12.09
N ASP A 154 32.04 1.90 11.57
CA ASP A 154 33.30 1.62 10.87
C ASP A 154 34.42 2.47 11.49
N GLY A 155 35.26 1.84 12.33
CA GLY A 155 36.26 2.57 13.11
C GLY A 155 35.62 3.64 14.01
N ASP A 156 35.97 4.91 13.81
CA ASP A 156 35.42 6.06 14.54
C ASP A 156 34.17 6.67 13.87
N LEU A 157 33.79 6.20 12.68
CA LEU A 157 32.62 6.66 11.96
C LEU A 157 31.38 5.87 12.39
N PHE A 158 30.31 6.58 12.74
CA PHE A 158 29.00 5.99 13.02
C PHE A 158 27.98 6.51 12.01
N MET A 159 27.37 5.59 11.27
CA MET A 159 26.31 5.87 10.32
C MET A 159 25.00 5.34 10.88
N SER A 160 24.13 6.26 11.33
CA SER A 160 22.80 5.89 11.80
C SER A 160 21.87 5.52 10.65
N PHE A 161 20.84 4.73 10.92
CA PHE A 161 19.79 4.49 9.92
C PHE A 161 19.07 5.78 9.49
N LYS A 162 18.97 6.77 10.39
CA LYS A 162 18.39 8.08 10.10
C LYS A 162 19.24 8.92 9.14
N SER A 163 20.56 8.95 9.34
CA SER A 163 21.46 9.66 8.41
C SER A 163 21.50 8.96 7.05
N MET A 164 21.59 7.62 7.04
CA MET A 164 21.51 6.83 5.81
C MET A 164 20.19 7.06 5.06
N PHE A 165 19.07 7.16 5.79
CA PHE A 165 17.79 7.53 5.23
C PHE A 165 17.81 8.91 4.56
N GLN A 166 18.39 9.91 5.24
CA GLN A 166 18.50 11.26 4.71
C GLN A 166 19.36 11.30 3.45
N ASP A 167 20.49 10.59 3.42
CA ASP A 167 21.39 10.54 2.26
C ASP A 167 20.69 9.93 1.03
N VAL A 168 19.91 8.85 1.22
CA VAL A 168 19.09 8.26 0.13
C VAL A 168 18.02 9.24 -0.34
N ARG A 169 17.29 9.88 0.59
CA ARG A 169 16.25 10.86 0.24
C ARG A 169 16.83 12.03 -0.57
N ASP A 170 17.97 12.56 -0.14
CA ASP A 170 18.66 13.66 -0.81
C ASP A 170 19.19 13.23 -2.19
N ALA A 171 19.66 11.97 -2.32
CA ALA A 171 20.08 11.42 -3.60
C ALA A 171 18.90 11.25 -4.58
N VAL A 172 17.78 10.69 -4.12
CA VAL A 172 16.55 10.55 -4.92
C VAL A 172 16.06 11.93 -5.35
N ASP A 173 15.97 12.87 -4.43
CA ASP A 173 15.52 14.23 -4.72
C ASP A 173 16.49 14.89 -5.71
N TRP A 174 17.81 14.73 -5.57
CA TRP A 174 18.80 15.25 -6.53
C TRP A 174 18.61 14.69 -7.95
N VAL A 175 18.38 13.38 -8.07
CA VAL A 175 18.10 12.71 -9.37
C VAL A 175 16.82 13.28 -9.99
N HIS A 176 15.78 13.49 -9.17
CA HIS A 176 14.49 14.03 -9.63
C HIS A 176 14.50 15.53 -9.90
N PHE A 177 15.28 16.35 -9.17
CA PHE A 177 15.34 17.81 -9.34
C PHE A 177 16.02 18.22 -10.63
N LYS A 178 16.88 17.39 -11.23
CA LYS A 178 17.35 17.59 -12.61
C LYS A 178 16.26 17.30 -13.66
N VAL A 179 15.19 16.59 -13.29
CA VAL A 179 14.13 16.12 -14.20
C VAL A 179 12.81 16.90 -14.01
N LYS A 180 12.56 17.47 -12.82
CA LYS A 180 11.31 18.18 -12.49
C LYS A 180 11.53 19.66 -12.20
N ALA A 181 11.51 20.46 -13.26
CA ALA A 181 11.03 21.83 -13.18
C ALA A 181 9.84 21.93 -14.13
N ILE A 182 8.59 22.00 -13.61
CA ILE A 182 7.43 22.66 -14.22
C ILE A 182 6.18 22.54 -13.30
N PHE A 183 5.73 23.71 -12.85
CA PHE A 183 4.39 24.16 -12.42
C PHE A 183 3.41 23.23 -11.69
N LYS A 184 3.15 23.56 -10.41
CA LYS A 184 1.83 23.39 -9.75
C LYS A 184 1.41 24.79 -9.24
N LEU A 185 0.64 25.55 -10.02
CA LEU A 185 0.13 26.88 -9.65
C LEU A 185 -1.39 26.97 -9.77
N ASP A 186 -2.03 27.50 -8.73
CA ASP A 186 -3.17 28.44 -8.72
C ASP A 186 -4.36 28.27 -9.70
N PHE A 187 -4.72 27.04 -10.07
CA PHE A 187 -5.84 26.78 -10.99
C PHE A 187 -7.24 27.04 -10.39
N ILE A 188 -7.37 27.10 -9.05
CA ILE A 188 -8.66 27.11 -8.35
C ILE A 188 -9.29 28.51 -8.30
N LEU A 189 -8.47 29.57 -8.24
CA LEU A 189 -8.93 30.95 -8.16
C LEU A 189 -9.54 31.46 -9.49
N LEU A 190 -9.18 30.84 -10.62
CA LEU A 190 -9.62 31.27 -11.95
C LEU A 190 -10.94 30.67 -12.43
N LEU A 191 -11.36 29.50 -11.90
CA LEU A 191 -12.50 28.76 -12.45
C LEU A 191 -13.85 29.00 -11.75
N GLY A 192 -13.87 29.72 -10.61
CA GLY A 192 -15.11 30.00 -9.86
C GLY A 192 -15.86 28.76 -9.34
N ALA A 193 -15.24 27.57 -9.39
CA ALA A 193 -15.86 26.31 -9.01
C ALA A 193 -15.82 26.06 -7.49
N LYS A 194 -16.90 25.52 -6.93
CA LYS A 194 -16.96 25.11 -5.52
C LYS A 194 -16.43 23.69 -5.36
N GLY A 195 -15.87 23.34 -4.20
CA GLY A 195 -15.14 22.07 -4.03
C GLY A 195 -15.86 20.80 -4.50
N LYS A 196 -17.18 20.67 -4.25
CA LYS A 196 -17.95 19.48 -4.66
C LYS A 196 -18.22 19.39 -6.18
N ASP A 197 -17.98 20.47 -6.91
CA ASP A 197 -18.13 20.54 -8.37
C ASP A 197 -16.88 20.01 -9.09
N ILE A 198 -15.79 19.74 -8.36
CA ILE A 198 -14.50 19.33 -8.89
C ILE A 198 -14.27 17.85 -8.60
N LEU A 199 -13.95 17.07 -9.64
CA LEU A 199 -13.36 15.75 -9.52
C LEU A 199 -11.86 15.83 -9.80
N TYR A 200 -11.04 15.68 -8.76
CA TYR A 200 -9.59 15.63 -8.89
C TYR A 200 -9.10 14.19 -9.01
N ILE A 201 -8.30 13.95 -10.04
CA ILE A 201 -7.78 12.64 -10.45
C ILE A 201 -6.27 12.66 -10.24
N GLY A 202 -5.76 11.77 -9.40
CA GLY A 202 -4.33 11.68 -9.06
C GLY A 202 -3.96 10.32 -8.49
N ASP A 203 -2.66 10.02 -8.35
CA ASP A 203 -2.13 8.77 -7.79
C ASP A 203 -1.62 8.93 -6.34
N HIS A 204 -1.25 10.16 -5.95
CA HIS A 204 -0.70 10.40 -4.62
C HIS A 204 -1.79 10.46 -3.55
N ILE A 205 -1.97 9.35 -2.82
CA ILE A 205 -3.01 9.21 -1.77
C ILE A 205 -3.00 10.34 -0.72
N PHE A 206 -1.84 10.88 -0.37
CA PHE A 206 -1.73 11.98 0.59
C PHE A 206 -1.83 13.37 -0.08
N GLY A 207 -0.97 13.62 -1.07
CA GLY A 207 -0.83 14.92 -1.73
C GLY A 207 -2.07 15.33 -2.51
N ASP A 208 -2.63 14.41 -3.30
CA ASP A 208 -3.70 14.70 -4.25
C ASP A 208 -5.07 14.37 -3.68
N ILE A 209 -5.19 13.28 -2.92
CA ILE A 209 -6.50 12.78 -2.47
C ILE A 209 -6.82 13.27 -1.05
N LEU A 210 -5.99 12.96 -0.05
CA LEU A 210 -6.28 13.31 1.34
C LEU A 210 -6.31 14.82 1.55
N LYS A 211 -5.32 15.56 1.06
CA LYS A 211 -5.25 17.02 1.22
C LYS A 211 -6.40 17.72 0.50
N SER A 212 -6.72 17.35 -0.74
CA SER A 212 -7.84 17.96 -1.48
C SER A 212 -9.18 17.68 -0.82
N LYS A 213 -9.39 16.45 -0.34
CA LYS A 213 -10.62 16.05 0.35
C LYS A 213 -10.80 16.82 1.66
N LYS A 214 -9.77 16.86 2.51
CA LYS A 214 -9.85 17.47 3.85
C LYS A 214 -9.84 19.00 3.82
N ARG A 215 -9.04 19.61 2.96
CA ARG A 215 -8.87 21.08 2.94
C ARG A 215 -9.91 21.78 2.07
N GLN A 216 -10.28 21.17 0.93
CA GLN A 216 -11.09 21.83 -0.10
C GLN A 216 -12.44 21.14 -0.35
N GLY A 217 -12.68 19.97 0.25
CA GLY A 217 -13.95 19.24 0.09
C GLY A 217 -14.17 18.67 -1.31
N TRP A 218 -13.09 18.43 -2.05
CA TRP A 218 -13.14 17.96 -3.44
C TRP A 218 -13.70 16.54 -3.58
N ARG A 219 -14.25 16.24 -4.76
CA ARG A 219 -14.48 14.85 -5.16
C ARG A 219 -13.16 14.27 -5.67
N THR A 220 -12.92 13.01 -5.37
CA THR A 220 -11.59 12.42 -5.55
C THR A 220 -11.66 11.11 -6.32
N PHE A 221 -10.79 10.96 -7.32
CA PHE A 221 -10.55 9.73 -8.05
C PHE A 221 -9.09 9.35 -7.87
N LEU A 222 -8.82 8.20 -7.27
CA LEU A 222 -7.46 7.70 -7.08
C LEU A 222 -7.09 6.72 -8.22
N VAL A 223 -6.01 7.02 -8.92
CA VAL A 223 -5.37 6.09 -9.86
C VAL A 223 -4.41 5.19 -9.06
N ILE A 224 -4.54 3.87 -9.23
CA ILE A 224 -3.69 2.86 -8.59
C ILE A 224 -3.17 1.93 -9.69
N PRO A 225 -2.05 2.25 -10.36
CA PRO A 225 -1.57 1.45 -11.50
C PRO A 225 -1.40 -0.04 -11.17
N GLU A 226 -0.95 -0.37 -9.95
CA GLU A 226 -0.73 -1.75 -9.49
C GLU A 226 -2.03 -2.56 -9.39
N LEU A 227 -3.20 -1.89 -9.34
CA LEU A 227 -4.49 -2.55 -9.21
C LEU A 227 -4.78 -3.51 -10.38
N ALA A 228 -4.22 -3.26 -11.56
CA ALA A 228 -4.37 -4.19 -12.70
C ALA A 228 -3.80 -5.57 -12.37
N GLN A 229 -2.57 -5.64 -11.87
CA GLN A 229 -1.92 -6.89 -11.48
C GLN A 229 -2.54 -7.47 -10.20
N GLU A 230 -2.86 -6.63 -9.21
CA GLU A 230 -3.52 -7.07 -7.98
C GLU A 230 -4.85 -7.78 -8.25
N LEU A 231 -5.66 -7.28 -9.19
CA LEU A 231 -6.93 -7.91 -9.56
C LEU A 231 -6.73 -9.28 -10.23
N HIS A 232 -5.66 -9.43 -11.04
CA HIS A 232 -5.32 -10.70 -11.66
C HIS A 232 -4.95 -11.74 -10.59
N VAL A 233 -4.01 -11.41 -9.70
CA VAL A 233 -3.60 -12.30 -8.61
C VAL A 233 -4.77 -12.61 -7.67
N TRP A 234 -5.59 -11.61 -7.34
CA TRP A 234 -6.79 -11.79 -6.52
C TRP A 234 -7.77 -12.81 -7.13
N THR A 235 -7.99 -12.74 -8.45
CA THR A 235 -8.90 -13.65 -9.15
C THR A 235 -8.32 -15.06 -9.21
N ASP A 236 -7.03 -15.18 -9.54
CA ASP A 236 -6.36 -16.46 -9.72
C ASP A 236 -6.13 -17.21 -8.41
N LYS A 237 -5.99 -16.48 -7.29
CA LYS A 237 -5.67 -17.02 -5.96
C LYS A 237 -6.82 -16.88 -4.97
N SER A 238 -8.06 -16.68 -5.44
CA SER A 238 -9.23 -16.47 -4.59
C SER A 238 -9.46 -17.61 -3.59
N THR A 239 -9.08 -18.83 -3.95
CA THR A 239 -9.20 -20.04 -3.10
C THR A 239 -8.41 -19.93 -1.80
N LEU A 240 -7.22 -19.31 -1.81
CA LEU A 240 -6.43 -19.08 -0.59
C LEU A 240 -7.13 -18.07 0.32
N PHE A 241 -7.77 -17.06 -0.25
CA PHE A 241 -8.52 -16.07 0.50
C PHE A 241 -9.80 -16.67 1.11
N GLU A 242 -10.52 -17.50 0.35
CA GLU A 242 -11.71 -18.23 0.83
C GLU A 242 -11.34 -19.21 1.95
N GLU A 243 -10.22 -19.93 1.81
CA GLU A 243 -9.69 -20.77 2.88
C GLU A 243 -9.40 -19.94 4.13
N LEU A 244 -8.69 -18.83 3.99
CA LEU A 244 -8.37 -17.95 5.13
C LEU A 244 -9.64 -17.42 5.81
N GLN A 245 -10.65 -17.02 5.03
CA GLN A 245 -11.93 -16.58 5.55
C GLN A 245 -12.65 -17.70 6.32
N SER A 246 -12.62 -18.93 5.80
CA SER A 246 -13.21 -20.09 6.49
C SER A 246 -12.51 -20.39 7.82
N LEU A 247 -11.18 -20.27 7.86
CA LEU A 247 -10.38 -20.52 9.07
C LEU A 247 -10.65 -19.46 10.15
N ASP A 248 -10.80 -18.19 9.75
CA ASP A 248 -11.15 -17.09 10.66
C ASP A 248 -12.56 -17.26 11.25
N VAL A 249 -13.54 -17.71 10.44
CA VAL A 249 -14.90 -18.03 10.91
C VAL A 249 -14.86 -19.19 11.89
N PHE A 250 -14.16 -20.27 11.56
CA PHE A 250 -14.04 -21.44 12.43
C PHE A 250 -13.35 -21.09 13.77
N LEU A 251 -12.31 -20.25 13.74
CA LEU A 251 -11.68 -19.74 14.95
C LEU A 251 -12.68 -18.99 15.84
N ALA A 252 -13.53 -18.15 15.26
CA ALA A 252 -14.56 -17.43 16.01
C ALA A 252 -15.62 -18.38 16.61
N GLU A 253 -16.00 -19.44 15.91
CA GLU A 253 -16.95 -20.44 16.39
C GLU A 253 -16.45 -21.19 17.62
N LEU A 254 -15.15 -21.52 17.68
CA LEU A 254 -14.53 -22.16 18.85
C LEU A 254 -14.68 -21.34 20.14
N TYR A 255 -14.71 -20.01 20.04
CA TYR A 255 -14.87 -19.10 21.18
C TYR A 255 -16.31 -18.66 21.42
N LYS A 256 -17.24 -18.93 20.50
CA LYS A 256 -18.59 -18.36 20.49
C LYS A 256 -19.42 -18.68 21.75
N HIS A 257 -19.21 -19.86 22.32
CA HIS A 257 -19.97 -20.34 23.49
C HIS A 257 -19.19 -20.26 24.80
N LEU A 258 -17.98 -19.69 24.77
CA LEU A 258 -17.19 -19.46 25.97
C LEU A 258 -17.54 -18.09 26.54
N ASP A 259 -18.01 -18.07 27.79
CA ASP A 259 -18.24 -16.83 28.53
C ASP A 259 -17.14 -16.60 29.58
N SER A 260 -17.24 -15.50 30.30
CA SER A 260 -16.26 -15.12 31.35
C SER A 260 -16.17 -16.11 32.51
N SER A 261 -17.09 -17.08 32.62
CA SER A 261 -17.09 -18.13 33.64
C SER A 261 -16.44 -19.42 33.16
N SER A 262 -16.18 -19.54 31.85
CA SER A 262 -15.55 -20.73 31.29
C SER A 262 -14.08 -20.84 31.67
N ASN A 263 -13.70 -22.02 32.17
CA ASN A 263 -12.30 -22.40 32.40
C ASN A 263 -11.70 -23.15 31.20
N GLU A 264 -12.49 -23.40 30.15
CA GLU A 264 -12.04 -24.10 28.95
C GLU A 264 -11.23 -23.16 28.05
N ARG A 265 -10.06 -23.63 27.62
CA ARG A 265 -9.20 -22.94 26.65
C ARG A 265 -9.01 -23.86 25.44
N PRO A 266 -9.72 -23.61 24.33
CA PRO A 266 -9.54 -24.40 23.11
C PRO A 266 -8.08 -24.33 22.66
N ASP A 267 -7.50 -25.47 22.30
CA ASP A 267 -6.19 -25.49 21.65
C ASP A 267 -6.34 -25.03 20.19
N ILE A 268 -5.94 -23.79 19.93
CA ILE A 268 -5.97 -23.18 18.61
C ILE A 268 -4.61 -23.20 17.92
N SER A 269 -3.62 -23.91 18.46
CA SER A 269 -2.23 -23.86 17.97
C SER A 269 -2.10 -24.34 16.52
N SER A 270 -2.79 -25.41 16.15
CA SER A 270 -2.81 -25.96 14.80
C SER A 270 -3.51 -25.00 13.82
N LEU A 271 -4.65 -24.45 14.22
CA LEU A 271 -5.44 -23.49 13.45
C LEU A 271 -4.68 -22.19 13.21
N GLN A 272 -4.08 -21.61 14.25
CA GLN A 272 -3.22 -20.43 14.13
C GLN A 272 -2.02 -20.67 13.20
N ARG A 273 -1.42 -21.87 13.24
CA ARG A 273 -0.33 -22.24 12.33
C ARG A 273 -0.81 -22.32 10.88
N ARG A 274 -2.01 -22.87 10.66
CA ARG A 274 -2.64 -22.91 9.32
C ARG A 274 -2.96 -21.52 8.80
N ILE A 275 -3.58 -20.66 9.61
CA ILE A 275 -3.88 -19.24 9.26
C ILE A 275 -2.60 -18.52 8.86
N LYS A 276 -1.51 -18.66 9.63
CA LYS A 276 -0.20 -18.05 9.31
C LYS A 276 0.37 -18.58 8.00
N LYS A 277 0.28 -19.89 7.75
CA LYS A 277 0.77 -20.51 6.52
C LYS A 277 -0.01 -19.99 5.30
N VAL A 278 -1.34 -20.06 5.34
CA VAL A 278 -2.20 -19.58 4.23
C VAL A 278 -2.00 -18.08 3.99
N THR A 279 -1.86 -17.29 5.06
CA THR A 279 -1.54 -15.86 4.96
C THR A 279 -0.22 -15.64 4.23
N HIS A 280 0.84 -16.37 4.60
CA HIS A 280 2.13 -16.27 3.96
C HIS A 280 2.08 -16.70 2.48
N ASP A 281 1.51 -17.87 2.19
CA ASP A 281 1.39 -18.40 0.83
C ASP A 281 0.60 -17.43 -0.07
N MET A 282 -0.47 -16.80 0.46
CA MET A 282 -1.25 -15.79 -0.24
C MET A 282 -0.46 -14.50 -0.47
N ASP A 283 0.22 -13.98 0.55
CA ASP A 283 0.98 -12.74 0.46
C ASP A 283 2.12 -12.88 -0.56
N MET A 284 2.83 -14.02 -0.60
CA MET A 284 3.93 -14.26 -1.56
C MET A 284 3.48 -14.27 -3.02
N CYS A 285 2.19 -14.45 -3.31
CA CYS A 285 1.67 -14.36 -4.68
C CYS A 285 1.74 -12.93 -5.27
N TYR A 286 1.89 -11.91 -4.42
CA TYR A 286 1.96 -10.50 -4.82
C TYR A 286 3.40 -9.95 -4.85
N GLY A 287 4.35 -10.68 -4.28
CA GLY A 287 5.73 -10.23 -4.02
C GLY A 287 6.13 -10.42 -2.56
N MET A 288 7.40 -10.16 -2.23
CA MET A 288 7.95 -10.45 -0.90
C MET A 288 7.30 -9.60 0.21
N MET A 289 6.90 -8.37 -0.11
CA MET A 289 6.17 -7.49 0.82
C MET A 289 4.64 -7.64 0.74
N GLY A 290 4.13 -8.56 -0.10
CA GLY A 290 2.71 -8.90 -0.25
C GLY A 290 1.82 -7.83 -0.90
N SER A 291 0.50 -8.03 -0.89
CA SER A 291 -0.45 -7.10 -1.55
C SER A 291 -0.40 -5.67 -0.99
N LEU A 292 -0.52 -4.67 -1.85
CA LEU A 292 -0.69 -3.26 -1.49
C LEU A 292 -1.84 -3.05 -0.49
N PHE A 293 -2.89 -3.88 -0.57
CA PHE A 293 -4.12 -3.68 0.18
C PHE A 293 -4.20 -4.48 1.49
N ARG A 294 -3.41 -5.55 1.65
CA ARG A 294 -3.56 -6.46 2.80
C ARG A 294 -2.32 -7.29 3.12
N SER A 295 -2.34 -7.88 4.30
CA SER A 295 -1.59 -9.08 4.65
C SER A 295 -2.57 -10.07 5.27
N GLY A 296 -2.84 -11.18 4.59
CA GLY A 296 -3.90 -12.09 4.99
C GLY A 296 -5.28 -11.40 5.04
N SER A 297 -5.99 -11.59 6.15
CA SER A 297 -7.29 -10.96 6.41
C SER A 297 -7.19 -9.51 6.90
N ARG A 298 -5.97 -9.00 7.17
CA ARG A 298 -5.75 -7.65 7.73
C ARG A 298 -5.47 -6.63 6.63
N GLN A 299 -6.20 -5.53 6.64
CA GLN A 299 -6.02 -4.42 5.69
C GLN A 299 -4.80 -3.56 6.03
N THR A 300 -4.12 -3.07 5.00
CA THR A 300 -3.02 -2.10 5.16
C THR A 300 -3.52 -0.70 5.49
N LEU A 301 -2.61 0.14 5.96
CA LEU A 301 -2.83 1.58 6.06
C LEU A 301 -3.28 2.17 4.73
N PHE A 302 -2.61 1.80 3.63
CA PHE A 302 -2.95 2.27 2.29
C PHE A 302 -4.40 1.95 1.93
N ALA A 303 -4.83 0.69 2.07
CA ALA A 303 -6.22 0.30 1.81
C ALA A 303 -7.23 1.13 2.61
N SER A 304 -6.96 1.35 3.90
CA SER A 304 -7.84 2.17 4.75
C SER A 304 -7.90 3.62 4.28
N GLN A 305 -6.79 4.20 3.81
CA GLN A 305 -6.76 5.55 3.26
C GLN A 305 -7.52 5.63 1.93
N VAL A 306 -7.39 4.64 1.03
CA VAL A 306 -8.17 4.55 -0.21
C VAL A 306 -9.66 4.56 0.12
N MET A 307 -10.12 3.65 0.98
CA MET A 307 -11.52 3.55 1.38
C MET A 307 -12.04 4.85 2.01
N ARG A 308 -11.21 5.52 2.81
CA ARG A 308 -11.61 6.73 3.56
C ARG A 308 -11.61 8.01 2.72
N TYR A 309 -10.67 8.17 1.79
CA TYR A 309 -10.41 9.46 1.14
C TYR A 309 -10.64 9.48 -0.38
N ALA A 310 -10.49 8.35 -1.08
CA ALA A 310 -10.79 8.26 -2.51
C ALA A 310 -12.28 7.96 -2.71
N ASP A 311 -13.06 8.86 -3.34
CA ASP A 311 -14.49 8.61 -3.60
C ASP A 311 -14.65 7.48 -4.63
N LEU A 312 -13.83 7.57 -5.69
CA LEU A 312 -13.66 6.58 -6.74
C LEU A 312 -12.19 6.14 -6.79
N TYR A 313 -11.94 4.92 -7.28
CA TYR A 313 -10.59 4.48 -7.59
C TYR A 313 -10.59 3.48 -8.75
N ALA A 314 -9.48 3.38 -9.48
CA ALA A 314 -9.32 2.43 -10.57
C ALA A 314 -7.84 2.20 -10.90
N ALA A 315 -7.57 1.18 -11.71
CA ALA A 315 -6.23 0.95 -12.25
C ALA A 315 -5.76 2.10 -13.17
N SER A 316 -6.70 2.73 -13.88
CA SER A 316 -6.45 3.90 -14.72
C SER A 316 -7.67 4.80 -14.76
N PHE A 317 -7.44 6.12 -14.89
CA PHE A 317 -8.50 7.11 -15.09
C PHE A 317 -9.27 6.88 -16.40
N ILE A 318 -8.66 6.23 -17.40
CA ILE A 318 -9.31 5.92 -18.69
C ILE A 318 -10.58 5.10 -18.50
N ASN A 319 -10.70 4.37 -17.39
CA ASN A 319 -11.88 3.59 -17.08
C ASN A 319 -13.15 4.46 -16.96
N LEU A 320 -13.03 5.77 -16.74
CA LEU A 320 -14.16 6.71 -16.79
C LEU A 320 -14.81 6.77 -18.17
N LEU A 321 -14.07 6.53 -19.26
CA LEU A 321 -14.57 6.57 -20.63
C LEU A 321 -15.70 5.56 -20.88
N TYR A 322 -15.73 4.47 -20.11
CA TYR A 322 -16.74 3.42 -20.22
C TYR A 322 -18.05 3.75 -19.48
N TYR A 323 -18.20 4.96 -18.93
CA TYR A 323 -19.39 5.40 -18.21
C TYR A 323 -19.92 6.72 -18.81
N PRO A 324 -21.24 6.89 -18.97
CA PRO A 324 -21.80 8.15 -19.44
C PRO A 324 -21.59 9.27 -18.40
N PHE A 325 -21.52 10.53 -18.85
CA PHE A 325 -21.38 11.68 -17.94
C PHE A 325 -22.58 11.87 -16.98
N SER A 326 -23.72 11.23 -17.25
CA SER A 326 -24.88 11.19 -16.34
C SER A 326 -24.84 10.01 -15.35
N TYR A 327 -23.77 9.20 -15.35
CA TYR A 327 -23.69 8.01 -14.51
C TYR A 327 -23.71 8.35 -13.02
N MET A 328 -24.46 7.55 -12.26
CA MET A 328 -24.48 7.60 -10.80
C MET A 328 -23.64 6.44 -10.24
N PHE A 329 -22.43 6.74 -9.79
CA PHE A 329 -21.62 5.80 -9.01
C PHE A 329 -22.29 5.61 -7.65
N ARG A 330 -22.54 4.35 -7.26
CA ARG A 330 -23.26 4.01 -6.02
C ARG A 330 -22.37 3.18 -5.11
N ALA A 331 -22.27 3.59 -3.86
CA ALA A 331 -21.76 2.77 -2.76
C ALA A 331 -22.92 2.36 -1.85
N ALA A 332 -22.82 1.21 -1.21
CA ALA A 332 -23.76 0.81 -0.17
C ALA A 332 -23.70 1.79 1.03
N HIS A 333 -24.84 2.01 1.67
CA HIS A 333 -24.87 2.81 2.89
C HIS A 333 -24.21 2.05 4.04
N VAL A 334 -23.24 2.67 4.70
CA VAL A 334 -22.57 2.10 5.87
C VAL A 334 -23.54 2.17 7.06
N GLN A 335 -23.86 1.02 7.64
CA GLN A 335 -24.66 0.91 8.86
C GLN A 335 -23.75 0.67 10.07
N VAL A 336 -24.13 1.21 11.22
CA VAL A 336 -23.43 0.95 12.49
C VAL A 336 -23.96 -0.36 13.06
N ASN A 337 -23.11 -1.24 13.60
CA ASN A 337 -23.53 -2.57 14.08
C ASN A 337 -24.68 -2.54 15.10
N SER A 338 -24.86 -1.46 15.86
CA SER A 338 -25.99 -1.31 16.79
C SER A 338 -27.36 -1.23 16.11
N THR A 339 -27.43 -0.98 14.80
CA THR A 339 -28.69 -0.99 14.04
C THR A 339 -29.02 -2.36 13.43
N ASN A 340 -28.15 -3.36 13.58
CA ASN A 340 -28.31 -4.73 13.05
C ASN A 340 -28.87 -5.71 14.10
N THR A 341 -29.83 -5.30 14.92
CA THR A 341 -30.46 -6.21 15.89
C THR A 341 -31.44 -7.22 15.29
N LEU A 342 -31.70 -7.20 13.97
CA LEU A 342 -32.67 -8.08 13.30
C LEU A 342 -32.22 -8.51 11.89
N SER A 343 -31.10 -9.24 11.78
CA SER A 343 -30.82 -10.20 10.68
C SER A 343 -29.42 -10.78 10.86
N ASN A 344 -29.28 -11.68 11.83
CA ASN A 344 -28.04 -12.39 12.09
C ASN A 344 -27.92 -13.58 11.12
N THR A 345 -27.61 -13.32 9.85
CA THR A 345 -27.10 -14.29 8.86
C THR A 345 -26.38 -13.52 7.74
N GLY A 346 -25.11 -13.18 7.96
CA GLY A 346 -24.30 -12.60 6.88
C GLY A 346 -22.95 -12.11 7.39
N GLY A 347 -21.89 -12.84 7.03
CA GLY A 347 -20.52 -12.41 7.29
C GLY A 347 -20.26 -11.00 6.77
N GLN A 348 -19.29 -10.31 7.38
CA GLN A 348 -18.78 -9.04 6.87
C GLN A 348 -18.46 -9.19 5.38
N THR A 349 -19.32 -8.63 4.53
CA THR A 349 -19.07 -8.58 3.09
C THR A 349 -18.03 -7.51 2.86
N TRP A 350 -16.83 -7.95 2.47
CA TRP A 350 -15.74 -7.05 2.11
C TRP A 350 -16.18 -6.15 0.93
N PRO A 351 -15.78 -4.87 0.87
CA PRO A 351 -16.12 -4.01 -0.27
C PRO A 351 -15.65 -4.57 -1.63
N PHE A 352 -14.52 -5.29 -1.62
CA PHE A 352 -14.02 -6.07 -2.77
C PHE A 352 -15.02 -7.18 -3.20
N GLN A 353 -15.60 -7.92 -2.25
CA GLN A 353 -16.62 -8.93 -2.55
C GLN A 353 -17.97 -8.29 -2.92
N ALA A 354 -18.40 -7.22 -2.25
CA ALA A 354 -19.72 -6.61 -2.45
C ALA A 354 -19.86 -5.94 -3.83
N THR A 355 -18.80 -5.31 -4.35
CA THR A 355 -18.80 -4.72 -5.69
C THR A 355 -18.49 -5.71 -6.81
N PHE A 356 -17.76 -6.79 -6.54
CA PHE A 356 -17.41 -7.82 -7.54
C PHE A 356 -18.54 -8.84 -7.75
N LEU A 357 -19.16 -9.33 -6.67
CA LEU A 357 -20.25 -10.33 -6.75
C LEU A 357 -21.55 -9.76 -7.32
N GLN A 358 -21.75 -8.43 -7.29
CA GLN A 358 -22.95 -7.81 -7.87
C GLN A 358 -22.89 -7.64 -9.40
N ARG A 359 -21.77 -7.91 -10.09
CA ARG A 359 -21.64 -7.59 -11.53
C ARG A 359 -20.89 -8.57 -12.44
N LEU A 360 -20.61 -9.79 -12.03
CA LEU A 360 -20.09 -10.80 -12.95
C LEU A 360 -21.17 -11.79 -13.38
N ALA A 361 -21.84 -11.46 -14.48
CA ALA A 361 -22.40 -12.51 -15.33
C ALA A 361 -21.20 -13.26 -15.96
N PRO A 362 -21.05 -14.58 -15.75
CA PRO A 362 -19.93 -15.39 -16.28
C PRO A 362 -19.77 -15.34 -17.81
N THR A 363 -20.77 -14.82 -18.51
CA THR A 363 -20.83 -14.72 -19.97
C THR A 363 -19.99 -13.58 -20.56
N LEU A 364 -19.73 -12.47 -19.84
CA LEU A 364 -19.01 -11.33 -20.43
C LEU A 364 -17.48 -11.50 -20.40
N ILE A 365 -16.93 -12.15 -19.37
CA ILE A 365 -15.49 -12.44 -19.26
C ILE A 365 -15.07 -13.42 -20.35
N ASN A 366 -15.85 -14.49 -20.57
CA ASN A 366 -15.59 -15.45 -21.64
C ASN A 366 -15.68 -14.83 -23.05
N LEU A 367 -16.51 -13.79 -23.22
CA LEU A 367 -16.61 -13.06 -24.48
C LEU A 367 -15.41 -12.15 -24.73
N LEU A 368 -14.91 -11.47 -23.68
CA LEU A 368 -13.76 -10.57 -23.79
C LEU A 368 -12.44 -11.34 -23.96
N ILE A 369 -12.30 -12.51 -23.33
CA ILE A 369 -11.15 -13.43 -23.55
C ILE A 369 -11.18 -13.99 -24.98
N ARG A 370 -12.35 -14.38 -25.49
CA ARG A 370 -12.48 -14.86 -26.88
C ARG A 370 -12.23 -13.79 -27.95
N LEU A 371 -12.37 -12.51 -27.60
CA LEU A 371 -12.15 -11.39 -28.51
C LEU A 371 -10.73 -10.79 -28.41
N GLY A 372 -9.84 -11.34 -27.57
CA GLY A 372 -8.43 -10.95 -27.51
C GLY A 372 -8.16 -9.57 -26.93
N TYR A 373 -9.05 -9.06 -26.05
CA TYR A 373 -8.90 -7.75 -25.40
C TYR A 373 -8.26 -7.81 -23.99
N PHE A 374 -7.77 -8.99 -23.60
CA PHE A 374 -6.95 -9.22 -22.41
C PHE A 374 -5.78 -10.14 -22.75
#